data_AF-A0A8H8CNC7-F1
#
_entry.id   AF-A0A8H8CNC7-F1
#
_cell.length_a   1.000
_cell.length_b   1.000
_cell.length_c   1.000
_cell.angle_alpha   90.00
_cell.angle_beta   90.00
_cell.angle_gamma   90.00
#
_symmetry.space_group_name_H-M   'P 1'
#
loop_
_entity.id
_entity.type
_entity.pdbx_description
1 polymer ?
#
loop_
_entity_poly.entity_id
_entity_poly.type
_entity_poly.pdbx_seq_one_letter_code
_entity_poly.pdbx_strand_id
1 'polypeptide(L)'
;MDFFTLCIISASVFTLTALYFSAPRIFISNSNGQPEGTPAYQYILLKMKAVLNPPNADIATLLKERADSNQRLVRALNLSNTFVSPDPATHKEFVTQAQSLLTSAKRRGWTHFQGIALEAARWQITQLDQSSQESPGIPFDSFIQNVTLIVVLVGLLRVDKPIDSFSYLDVCTVAKNITTLWALSKRPEPIPATLLEQLSNHLSELVGAEEEKFPYPLNFVVPAWETLWRVVATTVAYSYNDETVCEEFCTFNSSPSEDAFRGEKQLGEDAPHLSRHVSIKSVVNEAMRLHPPSKRIARVRRRAWCPSFIDIWTKPDNTLTRRKHHADVERLLRCQDVWGLDAEKFRHSRHDTQLEGLPQEREESMGFVFGHGPLRCIAASWAPLAAAVISGAIIESLRADKYNLDSGEAIGGRDGWAGWSFNKI
;
A
#
# COMPACT_ATOMS: atom_id res chain seq x y z
N MET A 1 -62.74 7.53 -23.20
CA MET A 1 -62.04 7.60 -21.89
C MET A 1 -61.57 9.02 -21.76
N ASP A 2 -62.34 9.79 -21.00
CA ASP A 2 -62.35 11.25 -21.11
C ASP A 2 -61.23 11.91 -20.31
N PHE A 3 -60.79 13.06 -20.81
CA PHE A 3 -59.73 13.91 -20.26
C PHE A 3 -59.98 14.33 -18.78
N PHE A 4 -61.21 14.17 -18.29
CA PHE A 4 -61.60 14.40 -16.90
C PHE A 4 -61.18 13.29 -15.92
N THR A 5 -60.93 12.07 -16.38
CA THR A 5 -60.47 10.96 -15.51
C THR A 5 -58.97 11.05 -15.21
N LEU A 6 -58.17 11.72 -16.07
CA LEU A 6 -56.73 11.90 -15.85
C LEU A 6 -56.39 12.97 -14.81
N CYS A 7 -57.22 14.00 -14.65
CA CYS A 7 -56.96 15.08 -13.68
C CYS A 7 -57.29 14.70 -12.23
N ILE A 8 -58.21 13.77 -12.00
CA ILE A 8 -58.56 13.31 -10.63
C ILE A 8 -57.47 12.36 -10.07
N ILE A 9 -56.80 11.58 -10.94
CA ILE A 9 -55.69 10.71 -10.53
C ILE A 9 -54.42 11.53 -10.22
N SER A 10 -54.23 12.70 -10.85
CA SER A 10 -53.09 13.59 -10.57
C SER A 10 -53.21 14.34 -9.23
N ALA A 11 -54.42 14.60 -8.73
CA ALA A 11 -54.62 15.36 -7.50
C ALA A 11 -54.57 14.50 -6.22
N SER A 12 -54.91 13.20 -6.33
CA SER A 12 -54.88 12.26 -5.18
C SER A 12 -53.48 11.70 -4.87
N VAL A 13 -52.53 11.77 -5.81
CA VAL A 13 -51.13 11.33 -5.58
C VAL A 13 -50.30 12.41 -4.88
N PHE A 14 -50.67 13.68 -4.99
CA PHE A 14 -49.98 14.80 -4.33
C PHE A 14 -50.41 15.04 -2.87
N THR A 15 -51.60 14.58 -2.47
CA THR A 15 -52.09 14.71 -1.08
C THR A 15 -51.68 13.54 -0.17
N LEU A 16 -51.34 12.38 -0.73
CA LEU A 16 -50.86 11.21 0.02
C LEU A 16 -49.34 11.22 0.31
N THR A 17 -48.58 12.11 -0.34
CA THR A 17 -47.14 12.31 -0.08
C THR A 17 -46.84 13.28 1.08
N ALA A 18 -47.84 14.01 1.57
CA ALA A 18 -47.65 15.02 2.63
C ALA A 18 -47.92 14.52 4.07
N LEU A 19 -48.45 13.30 4.26
CA LEU A 19 -48.88 12.79 5.58
C LEU A 19 -48.00 11.68 6.18
N TYR A 20 -46.89 11.30 5.54
CA TYR A 20 -45.96 10.25 6.04
C TYR A 20 -44.52 10.73 6.33
N PHE A 21 -44.26 12.04 6.28
CA PHE A 21 -43.00 12.61 6.77
C PHE A 21 -43.16 13.15 8.19
N SER A 22 -43.31 12.25 9.15
CA SER A 22 -42.92 12.56 10.53
C SER A 22 -41.42 12.77 10.55
N ALA A 23 -41.00 14.03 10.66
CA ALA A 23 -39.61 14.45 10.73
C ALA A 23 -38.87 13.65 11.83
N PRO A 24 -37.81 12.89 11.49
CA PRO A 24 -36.85 12.47 12.50
C PRO A 24 -36.21 13.72 13.08
N ARG A 25 -36.04 13.76 14.41
CA ARG A 25 -35.32 14.82 15.13
C ARG A 25 -34.07 15.22 14.33
N ILE A 26 -34.08 16.46 13.81
CA ILE A 26 -32.97 17.07 13.12
C ILE A 26 -31.88 17.27 14.17
N PHE A 27 -30.92 16.34 14.22
CA PHE A 27 -29.60 16.66 14.74
C PHE A 27 -29.01 17.70 13.80
N ILE A 28 -28.77 18.90 14.32
CA ILE A 28 -28.07 19.97 13.62
C ILE A 28 -26.65 19.44 13.36
N SER A 29 -26.41 18.98 12.14
CA SER A 29 -25.05 18.67 11.67
C SER A 29 -24.51 19.92 10.99
N ASN A 30 -23.28 20.33 11.32
CA ASN A 30 -22.58 21.35 10.55
C ASN A 30 -22.50 20.97 9.07
N SER A 31 -22.18 21.93 8.18
CA SER A 31 -22.10 21.76 6.72
C SER A 31 -21.24 20.59 6.21
N ASN A 32 -20.46 19.95 7.09
CA ASN A 32 -19.65 18.75 6.84
C ASN A 32 -20.28 17.43 7.34
N GLY A 33 -21.50 17.42 7.88
CA GLY A 33 -22.18 16.21 8.39
C GLY A 33 -21.53 15.60 9.64
N GLN A 34 -20.76 16.39 10.42
CA GLN A 34 -20.23 15.98 11.71
C GLN A 34 -21.27 16.26 12.81
N PRO A 35 -21.54 15.30 13.72
CA PRO A 35 -22.32 15.57 14.92
C PRO A 35 -21.54 16.53 15.83
N GLU A 36 -22.22 17.54 16.36
CA GLU A 36 -21.64 18.51 17.29
C GLU A 36 -20.99 17.79 18.50
N GLY A 37 -19.75 18.14 18.83
CA GLY A 37 -19.02 17.62 19.99
C GLY A 37 -18.21 16.32 19.79
N THR A 38 -18.26 15.67 18.62
CA THR A 38 -17.41 14.48 18.35
C THR A 38 -16.03 14.92 17.82
N PRO A 39 -14.89 14.53 18.47
CA PRO A 39 -13.55 14.78 17.95
C PRO A 39 -13.41 14.30 16.49
N ALA A 40 -12.67 15.03 15.65
CA ALA A 40 -12.58 14.71 14.23
C ALA A 40 -12.01 13.30 14.01
N TYR A 41 -11.05 12.89 14.86
CA TYR A 41 -10.53 11.53 14.93
C TYR A 41 -11.62 10.45 15.03
N GLN A 42 -12.49 10.52 16.04
CA GLN A 42 -13.49 9.49 16.31
C GLN A 42 -14.47 9.33 15.15
N TYR A 43 -14.88 10.45 14.55
CA TYR A 43 -15.74 10.43 13.37
C TYR A 43 -15.07 9.73 12.17
N ILE A 44 -13.80 10.05 11.88
CA ILE A 44 -13.04 9.43 10.79
C ILE A 44 -12.92 7.92 11.04
N LEU A 45 -12.54 7.53 12.26
CA LEU A 45 -12.36 6.14 12.67
C LEU A 45 -13.64 5.31 12.50
N LEU A 46 -14.77 5.79 13.02
CA LEU A 46 -16.07 5.11 12.90
C LEU A 46 -16.49 4.94 11.43
N LYS A 47 -16.30 5.98 10.62
CA LYS A 47 -16.59 5.92 9.18
C LYS A 47 -15.71 4.89 8.47
N MET A 48 -14.43 4.82 8.80
CA MET A 48 -13.52 3.82 8.22
C MET A 48 -13.91 2.40 8.62
N LYS A 49 -14.22 2.15 9.90
CA LYS A 49 -14.71 0.84 10.38
C LYS A 49 -15.98 0.43 9.62
N ALA A 50 -16.96 1.33 9.49
CA ALA A 50 -18.20 1.08 8.76
C ALA A 50 -18.00 0.82 7.25
N VAL A 51 -16.94 1.36 6.64
CA VAL A 51 -16.59 1.08 5.24
C VAL A 51 -15.87 -0.26 5.10
N LEU A 52 -14.91 -0.57 5.97
CA LEU A 52 -14.04 -1.74 5.82
C LEU A 52 -14.66 -3.03 6.35
N ASN A 53 -15.45 -2.93 7.43
CA ASN A 53 -16.10 -4.04 8.10
C ASN A 53 -17.47 -3.60 8.66
N PRO A 54 -18.45 -3.27 7.78
CA PRO A 54 -19.80 -2.93 8.22
C PRO A 54 -20.42 -4.05 9.07
N PRO A 55 -21.26 -3.70 10.07
CA PRO A 55 -21.99 -4.71 10.85
C PRO A 55 -22.78 -5.66 9.95
N ASN A 56 -22.77 -6.95 10.27
CA ASN A 56 -23.53 -8.02 9.60
C ASN A 56 -23.15 -8.31 8.13
N ALA A 57 -22.06 -7.73 7.59
CA ALA A 57 -21.60 -8.14 6.28
C ALA A 57 -20.85 -9.47 6.35
N ASP A 58 -21.28 -10.43 5.53
CA ASP A 58 -20.56 -11.68 5.34
C ASP A 58 -19.31 -11.49 4.46
N ILE A 59 -18.43 -12.49 4.48
CA ILE A 59 -17.18 -12.44 3.71
C ILE A 59 -17.44 -12.30 2.21
N ALA A 60 -18.45 -12.96 1.65
CA ALA A 60 -18.78 -12.90 0.23
C ALA A 60 -19.16 -11.47 -0.20
N THR A 61 -19.93 -10.76 0.63
CA THR A 61 -20.28 -9.36 0.42
C THR A 61 -19.02 -8.49 0.45
N LEU A 62 -18.16 -8.65 1.47
CA LEU A 62 -16.92 -7.86 1.57
C LEU A 62 -15.98 -8.09 0.37
N LEU A 63 -15.84 -9.34 -0.07
CA LEU A 63 -15.04 -9.72 -1.24
C LEU A 63 -15.61 -9.09 -2.50
N LYS A 64 -16.94 -9.16 -2.68
CA LYS A 64 -17.63 -8.54 -3.81
C LYS A 64 -17.42 -7.03 -3.86
N GLU A 65 -17.64 -6.32 -2.76
CA GLU A 65 -17.45 -4.87 -2.68
C GLU A 65 -16.01 -4.45 -3.01
N ARG A 66 -15.01 -5.26 -2.64
CA ARG A 66 -13.60 -5.05 -2.98
C ARG A 66 -13.34 -5.35 -4.46
N ALA A 67 -13.77 -6.51 -4.95
CA ALA A 67 -13.61 -6.94 -6.33
C ALA A 67 -14.17 -5.89 -7.30
N ASP A 68 -15.39 -5.43 -7.03
CA ASP A 68 -16.06 -4.41 -7.83
C ASP A 68 -15.30 -3.07 -7.83
N SER A 69 -14.62 -2.70 -6.73
CA SER A 69 -13.81 -1.47 -6.67
C SER A 69 -12.47 -1.58 -7.41
N ASN A 70 -12.04 -2.80 -7.74
CA ASN A 70 -10.76 -3.12 -8.33
C ASN A 70 -10.84 -3.69 -9.75
N GLN A 71 -12.01 -3.72 -10.40
CA GLN A 71 -12.16 -4.26 -11.77
C GLN A 71 -11.22 -3.64 -12.80
N ARG A 72 -10.79 -2.39 -12.59
CA ARG A 72 -9.76 -1.75 -13.43
C ARG A 72 -8.43 -2.54 -13.48
N LEU A 73 -8.09 -3.29 -12.43
CA LEU A 73 -6.86 -4.08 -12.34
C LEU A 73 -6.97 -5.37 -13.15
N VAL A 74 -8.17 -5.94 -13.29
CA VAL A 74 -8.43 -7.04 -14.24
C VAL A 74 -8.14 -6.55 -15.66
N ARG A 75 -8.72 -5.41 -16.03
CA ARG A 75 -8.51 -4.79 -17.35
C ARG A 75 -7.05 -4.47 -17.65
N ALA A 76 -6.30 -3.95 -16.67
CA ALA A 76 -4.94 -3.44 -16.89
C ALA A 76 -3.83 -4.46 -16.72
N LEU A 77 -3.98 -5.40 -15.78
CA LEU A 77 -2.92 -6.32 -15.35
C LEU A 77 -3.34 -7.79 -15.45
N ASN A 78 -4.54 -8.07 -15.96
CA ASN A 78 -5.12 -9.41 -16.06
C ASN A 78 -5.08 -10.19 -14.74
N LEU A 79 -5.31 -9.49 -13.61
CA LEU A 79 -5.33 -10.14 -12.30
C LEU A 79 -6.59 -11.01 -12.17
N SER A 80 -6.45 -12.13 -11.47
CA SER A 80 -7.53 -13.07 -11.15
C SER A 80 -7.59 -13.45 -9.66
N ASN A 81 -6.74 -12.83 -8.83
CA ASN A 81 -6.62 -13.13 -7.41
C ASN A 81 -7.76 -12.55 -6.53
N THR A 82 -7.60 -12.70 -5.22
CA THR A 82 -8.54 -12.25 -4.20
C THR A 82 -8.92 -10.76 -4.32
N PHE A 83 -8.05 -9.89 -4.82
CA PHE A 83 -8.32 -8.44 -4.86
C PHE A 83 -9.38 -8.05 -5.89
N VAL A 84 -9.64 -8.93 -6.87
CA VAL A 84 -10.53 -8.71 -8.01
C VAL A 84 -11.61 -9.78 -8.16
N SER A 85 -11.52 -10.89 -7.42
CA SER A 85 -12.53 -11.95 -7.39
C SER A 85 -13.48 -11.80 -6.18
N PRO A 86 -14.80 -11.93 -6.37
CA PRO A 86 -15.78 -11.97 -5.28
C PRO A 86 -15.86 -13.36 -4.61
N ASP A 87 -15.20 -14.38 -5.15
CA ASP A 87 -15.33 -15.76 -4.74
C ASP A 87 -14.55 -16.08 -3.44
N PRO A 88 -15.21 -16.58 -2.38
CA PRO A 88 -14.56 -17.01 -1.16
C PRO A 88 -13.50 -18.12 -1.35
N ALA A 89 -13.67 -19.01 -2.33
CA ALA A 89 -12.69 -20.07 -2.57
C ALA A 89 -11.36 -19.50 -3.10
N THR A 90 -11.44 -18.62 -4.11
CA THR A 90 -10.31 -17.83 -4.61
C THR A 90 -9.61 -17.04 -3.49
N HIS A 91 -10.40 -16.45 -2.57
CA HIS A 91 -9.84 -15.75 -1.41
C HIS A 91 -9.08 -16.69 -0.47
N LYS A 92 -9.70 -17.81 -0.11
CA LYS A 92 -9.10 -18.81 0.79
C LYS A 92 -7.80 -19.35 0.21
N GLU A 93 -7.81 -19.73 -1.07
CA GLU A 93 -6.64 -20.23 -1.77
C GLU A 93 -5.49 -19.21 -1.75
N PHE A 94 -5.76 -17.97 -2.17
CA PHE A 94 -4.75 -16.91 -2.16
C PHE A 94 -4.18 -16.67 -0.75
N VAL A 95 -5.04 -16.61 0.27
CA VAL A 95 -4.63 -16.40 1.67
C VAL A 95 -3.73 -17.53 2.15
N THR A 96 -4.10 -18.78 1.87
CA THR A 96 -3.31 -19.97 2.22
C THR A 96 -1.94 -19.94 1.54
N GLN A 97 -1.88 -19.64 0.24
CA GLN A 97 -0.62 -19.55 -0.49
C GLN A 97 0.25 -18.41 0.05
N ALA A 98 -0.31 -17.20 0.24
CA ALA A 98 0.41 -16.06 0.80
C ALA A 98 0.94 -16.33 2.23
N GLN A 99 0.15 -17.00 3.08
CA GLN A 99 0.59 -17.46 4.40
C GLN A 99 1.76 -18.43 4.33
N SER A 100 1.74 -19.36 3.39
CA SER A 100 2.83 -20.32 3.17
C SER A 100 4.12 -19.59 2.78
N LEU A 101 4.05 -18.63 1.86
CA LEU A 101 5.20 -17.83 1.43
C LEU A 101 5.78 -17.01 2.61
N LEU A 102 4.93 -16.30 3.35
CA LEU A 102 5.36 -15.51 4.51
C LEU A 102 5.97 -16.39 5.61
N THR A 103 5.36 -17.53 5.91
CA THR A 103 5.88 -18.50 6.90
C THR A 103 7.23 -19.05 6.45
N SER A 104 7.36 -19.39 5.17
CA SER A 104 8.63 -19.86 4.61
C SER A 104 9.72 -18.79 4.67
N ALA A 105 9.39 -17.53 4.34
CA ALA A 105 10.33 -16.41 4.45
C ALA A 105 10.80 -16.21 5.91
N LYS A 106 9.87 -16.22 6.87
CA LYS A 106 10.21 -16.13 8.30
C LYS A 106 11.10 -17.28 8.77
N ARG A 107 10.82 -18.51 8.33
CA ARG A 107 11.62 -19.69 8.69
C ARG A 107 13.06 -19.62 8.14
N ARG A 108 13.28 -19.03 6.96
CA ARG A 108 14.63 -18.78 6.43
C ARG A 108 15.39 -17.72 7.24
N GLY A 109 14.67 -16.87 7.97
CA GLY A 109 15.24 -15.87 8.86
C GLY A 109 15.56 -14.55 8.16
N TRP A 110 15.62 -13.49 8.97
CA TRP A 110 15.87 -12.12 8.49
C TRP A 110 17.29 -11.93 7.95
N THR A 111 18.29 -12.64 8.48
CA THR A 111 19.67 -12.65 7.93
C THR A 111 19.71 -13.14 6.49
N HIS A 112 18.97 -14.21 6.15
CA HIS A 112 18.89 -14.68 4.77
C HIS A 112 18.19 -13.67 3.86
N PHE A 113 17.08 -13.09 4.33
CA PHE A 113 16.36 -12.06 3.58
C PHE A 113 17.20 -10.80 3.35
N GLN A 114 18.05 -10.43 4.33
CA GLN A 114 19.01 -9.34 4.24
C GLN A 114 20.13 -9.63 3.24
N GLY A 115 20.66 -10.86 3.21
CA GLY A 115 21.66 -11.25 2.22
C GLY A 115 21.15 -11.08 0.79
N ILE A 116 19.91 -11.49 0.54
CA ILE A 116 19.22 -11.29 -0.75
C ILE A 116 19.08 -9.80 -1.08
N ALA A 117 18.73 -8.96 -0.09
CA ALA A 117 18.58 -7.52 -0.30
C ALA A 117 19.92 -6.81 -0.60
N LEU A 118 21.00 -7.19 0.09
CA LEU A 118 22.35 -6.69 -0.20
C LEU A 118 22.82 -7.10 -1.59
N GLU A 119 22.65 -8.37 -1.94
CA GLU A 119 23.04 -8.89 -3.26
C GLU A 119 22.25 -8.19 -4.39
N ALA A 120 20.94 -8.01 -4.21
CA ALA A 120 20.10 -7.27 -5.17
C ALA A 120 20.53 -5.80 -5.33
N ALA A 121 20.84 -5.11 -4.22
CA ALA A 121 21.31 -3.72 -4.27
C ALA A 121 22.66 -3.60 -5.00
N ARG A 122 23.63 -4.45 -4.66
CA ARG A 122 24.96 -4.48 -5.30
C ARG A 122 24.90 -4.86 -6.77
N TRP A 123 24.06 -5.85 -7.11
CA TRP A 123 23.80 -6.23 -8.50
C TRP A 123 23.30 -5.03 -9.30
N GLN A 124 22.30 -4.30 -8.78
CA GLN A 124 21.74 -3.13 -9.46
C GLN A 124 22.78 -2.02 -9.65
N ILE A 125 23.63 -1.75 -8.65
CA ILE A 125 24.74 -0.79 -8.77
C ILE A 125 25.70 -1.22 -9.89
N THR A 126 26.07 -2.51 -9.92
CA THR A 126 26.99 -3.07 -10.93
C THR A 126 26.43 -2.94 -12.35
N GLN A 127 25.14 -3.26 -12.56
CA GLN A 127 24.48 -3.12 -13.87
C GLN A 127 24.49 -1.66 -14.35
N LEU A 128 24.27 -0.72 -13.42
CA LEU A 128 24.24 0.70 -13.73
C LEU A 128 25.62 1.24 -14.07
N ASP A 129 26.66 0.86 -13.32
CA ASP A 129 28.05 1.22 -13.60
C ASP A 129 28.49 0.72 -15.00
N GLN A 130 28.02 -0.45 -15.44
CA GLN A 130 28.32 -1.00 -16.78
C GLN A 130 27.57 -0.26 -17.91
N SER A 131 26.37 0.26 -17.63
CA SER A 131 25.56 0.99 -18.61
C SER A 131 25.91 2.47 -18.74
N SER A 132 26.57 3.04 -17.72
CA SER A 132 26.81 4.47 -17.59
C SER A 132 28.13 4.89 -18.21
N GLN A 133 28.22 4.92 -19.54
CA GLN A 133 29.32 5.66 -20.18
C GLN A 133 29.07 7.19 -20.20
N GLU A 134 27.83 7.68 -20.06
CA GLU A 134 27.54 9.13 -20.16
C GLU A 134 26.35 9.65 -19.31
N SER A 135 25.79 8.87 -18.36
CA SER A 135 24.53 9.29 -17.66
C SER A 135 24.75 10.08 -16.36
N PRO A 136 23.93 11.12 -16.09
CA PRO A 136 24.11 12.10 -15.00
C PRO A 136 23.59 11.64 -13.62
N GLY A 137 23.55 10.34 -13.35
CA GLY A 137 23.04 9.78 -12.09
C GLY A 137 22.02 8.65 -12.27
N ILE A 138 21.83 7.87 -11.21
CA ILE A 138 20.88 6.75 -11.18
C ILE A 138 19.51 7.27 -10.75
N PRO A 139 18.43 7.10 -11.55
CA PRO A 139 17.08 7.48 -11.13
C PRO A 139 16.65 6.73 -9.86
N PHE A 140 16.29 7.49 -8.82
CA PHE A 140 16.01 6.96 -7.48
C PHE A 140 14.89 5.90 -7.50
N ASP A 141 13.76 6.22 -8.11
CA ASP A 141 12.58 5.35 -8.11
C ASP A 141 12.84 4.03 -8.83
N SER A 142 13.53 4.08 -9.97
CA SER A 142 13.89 2.91 -10.78
C SER A 142 14.84 2.00 -10.01
N PHE A 143 15.82 2.56 -9.29
CA PHE A 143 16.72 1.80 -8.43
C PHE A 143 15.94 1.06 -7.32
N ILE A 144 15.11 1.78 -6.55
CA ILE A 144 14.33 1.19 -5.45
C ILE A 144 13.36 0.12 -5.97
N GLN A 145 12.68 0.40 -7.09
CA GLN A 145 11.73 -0.51 -7.73
C GLN A 145 12.39 -1.83 -8.14
N ASN A 146 13.54 -1.76 -8.80
CA ASN A 146 14.27 -2.93 -9.28
C ASN A 146 14.80 -3.80 -8.13
N VAL A 147 15.47 -3.18 -7.15
CA VAL A 147 15.99 -3.91 -5.98
C VAL A 147 14.84 -4.59 -5.24
N THR A 148 13.74 -3.87 -4.99
CA THR A 148 12.58 -4.44 -4.30
C THR A 148 11.94 -5.58 -5.11
N LEU A 149 11.92 -5.50 -6.44
CA LEU A 149 11.36 -6.55 -7.31
C LEU A 149 12.15 -7.85 -7.15
N ILE A 150 13.48 -7.79 -7.23
CA ILE A 150 14.36 -8.95 -7.08
C ILE A 150 14.18 -9.56 -5.68
N VAL A 151 14.15 -8.74 -4.63
CA VAL A 151 13.95 -9.22 -3.27
C VAL A 151 12.60 -9.90 -3.11
N VAL A 152 11.54 -9.41 -3.75
CA VAL A 152 10.23 -10.09 -3.74
C VAL A 152 10.30 -11.43 -4.48
N LEU A 153 10.90 -11.48 -5.67
CA LEU A 153 11.02 -12.70 -6.46
C LEU A 153 11.80 -13.79 -5.71
N VAL A 154 12.99 -13.48 -5.21
CA VAL A 154 13.89 -14.46 -4.55
C VAL A 154 13.54 -14.66 -3.07
N GLY A 155 13.37 -13.56 -2.34
CA GLY A 155 13.19 -13.54 -0.90
C GLY A 155 11.78 -13.93 -0.42
N LEU A 156 10.74 -13.69 -1.23
CA LEU A 156 9.36 -14.04 -0.87
C LEU A 156 8.78 -15.14 -1.77
N LEU A 157 8.84 -14.98 -3.09
CA LEU A 157 8.24 -15.93 -4.04
C LEU A 157 9.12 -17.17 -4.29
N ARG A 158 10.37 -17.16 -3.81
CA ARG A 158 11.31 -18.28 -3.90
C ARG A 158 11.62 -18.68 -5.33
N VAL A 159 11.74 -17.69 -6.22
CA VAL A 159 12.35 -17.91 -7.53
C VAL A 159 13.78 -18.41 -7.31
N ASP A 160 14.03 -19.67 -7.67
CA ASP A 160 15.30 -20.36 -7.45
C ASP A 160 16.29 -20.03 -8.58
N LYS A 161 16.69 -18.76 -8.60
CA LYS A 161 17.58 -18.20 -9.62
C LYS A 161 18.63 -17.31 -8.94
N PRO A 162 19.93 -17.52 -9.22
CA PRO A 162 21.00 -16.64 -8.76
C PRO A 162 20.76 -15.19 -9.21
N ILE A 163 21.03 -14.20 -8.35
CA ILE A 163 20.67 -12.81 -8.64
C ILE A 163 21.46 -12.25 -9.84
N ASP A 164 22.73 -12.65 -9.97
CA ASP A 164 23.61 -12.30 -11.08
C ASP A 164 23.10 -12.76 -12.46
N SER A 165 22.22 -13.77 -12.49
CA SER A 165 21.61 -14.28 -13.73
C SER A 165 20.32 -13.56 -14.15
N PHE A 166 19.83 -12.59 -13.37
CA PHE A 166 18.71 -11.75 -13.80
C PHE A 166 19.14 -10.78 -14.91
N SER A 167 18.29 -10.66 -15.93
CA SER A 167 18.44 -9.65 -16.98
C SER A 167 18.03 -8.28 -16.44
N TYR A 168 18.94 -7.31 -16.52
CA TYR A 168 18.65 -5.93 -16.14
C TYR A 168 17.45 -5.35 -16.90
N LEU A 169 17.36 -5.65 -18.20
CA LEU A 169 16.28 -5.19 -19.06
C LEU A 169 14.92 -5.74 -18.60
N ASP A 170 14.86 -7.02 -18.23
CA ASP A 170 13.62 -7.67 -17.81
C ASP A 170 13.13 -7.09 -16.48
N VAL A 171 14.02 -6.92 -15.51
CA VAL A 171 13.71 -6.31 -14.20
C VAL A 171 13.17 -4.89 -14.39
N CYS A 172 13.86 -4.05 -15.19
CA CYS A 172 13.43 -2.68 -15.47
C CYS A 172 12.06 -2.66 -16.17
N THR A 173 11.86 -3.52 -17.15
CA THR A 173 10.63 -3.56 -17.95
C THR A 173 9.44 -4.00 -17.11
N VAL A 174 9.61 -5.03 -16.27
CA VAL A 174 8.54 -5.50 -15.37
C VAL A 174 8.16 -4.40 -14.37
N ALA A 175 9.13 -3.79 -13.68
CA ALA A 175 8.88 -2.72 -12.73
C ALA A 175 8.15 -1.53 -13.38
N LYS A 176 8.68 -1.05 -14.51
CA LYS A 176 8.10 0.07 -15.27
C LYS A 176 6.70 -0.24 -15.78
N ASN A 177 6.47 -1.42 -16.35
CA ASN A 177 5.19 -1.76 -16.95
C ASN A 177 4.10 -1.99 -15.90
N ILE A 178 4.42 -2.57 -14.72
CA ILE A 178 3.44 -2.64 -13.62
C ILE A 178 3.02 -1.23 -13.20
N THR A 179 3.96 -0.31 -12.98
CA THR A 179 3.65 1.08 -12.59
C THR A 179 2.85 1.81 -13.67
N THR A 180 3.24 1.65 -14.94
CA THR A 180 2.56 2.27 -16.10
C THR A 180 1.14 1.75 -16.26
N LEU A 181 0.94 0.43 -16.29
CA LEU A 181 -0.38 -0.21 -16.39
C LEU A 181 -1.27 0.17 -15.20
N TRP A 182 -0.70 0.25 -14.00
CA TRP A 182 -1.44 0.71 -12.83
C TRP A 182 -1.93 2.16 -12.97
N ALA A 183 -1.10 3.07 -13.48
CA ALA A 183 -1.47 4.46 -13.73
C ALA A 183 -2.57 4.54 -14.80
N LEU A 184 -2.39 3.85 -15.93
CA LEU A 184 -3.37 3.78 -17.01
C LEU A 184 -4.68 3.12 -16.58
N SER A 185 -4.65 2.19 -15.62
CA SER A 185 -5.88 1.55 -15.10
C SER A 185 -6.90 2.55 -14.55
N LYS A 186 -6.44 3.71 -14.06
CA LYS A 186 -7.28 4.75 -13.45
C LYS A 186 -7.95 5.66 -14.49
N ARG A 187 -7.53 5.55 -15.75
CA ARG A 187 -7.93 6.39 -16.87
C ARG A 187 -8.98 5.66 -17.73
N PRO A 188 -9.95 6.38 -18.32
CA PRO A 188 -10.97 5.76 -19.17
C PRO A 188 -10.39 5.24 -20.50
N GLU A 189 -9.28 5.81 -20.97
CA GLU A 189 -8.65 5.50 -22.25
C GLU A 189 -8.24 4.03 -22.39
N PRO A 190 -8.22 3.49 -23.62
CA PRO A 190 -7.71 2.16 -23.89
C PRO A 190 -6.25 2.00 -23.44
N ILE A 191 -5.94 0.85 -22.87
CA ILE A 191 -4.58 0.50 -22.47
C ILE A 191 -3.90 -0.15 -23.67
N PRO A 192 -2.69 0.28 -24.07
CA PRO A 192 -1.95 -0.37 -25.15
C PRO A 192 -1.71 -1.85 -24.83
N ALA A 193 -2.19 -2.75 -25.71
CA ALA A 193 -2.13 -4.20 -25.49
C ALA A 193 -0.68 -4.71 -25.35
N THR A 194 0.26 -4.07 -26.06
CA THR A 194 1.70 -4.41 -26.05
C THR A 194 2.33 -4.29 -24.67
N LEU A 195 1.83 -3.42 -23.79
CA LEU A 195 2.41 -3.25 -22.44
C LEU A 195 2.17 -4.47 -21.55
N LEU A 196 0.97 -5.06 -21.63
CA LEU A 196 0.64 -6.25 -20.85
C LEU A 196 1.38 -7.47 -21.40
N GLU A 197 1.45 -7.61 -22.72
CA GLU A 197 2.22 -8.67 -23.38
C GLU A 197 3.71 -8.60 -23.00
N GLN A 198 4.33 -7.42 -23.09
CA GLN A 198 5.72 -7.21 -22.65
C GLN A 198 5.88 -7.54 -21.17
N LEU A 199 4.98 -7.05 -20.30
CA LEU A 199 5.04 -7.36 -18.87
C LEU A 199 4.98 -8.87 -18.62
N SER A 200 4.06 -9.58 -19.26
CA SER A 200 3.91 -11.02 -19.12
C SER A 200 5.17 -11.76 -19.59
N ASN A 201 5.68 -11.45 -20.79
CA ASN A 201 6.86 -12.11 -21.35
C ASN A 201 8.09 -11.90 -20.46
N HIS A 202 8.40 -10.64 -20.11
CA HIS A 202 9.56 -10.35 -19.26
C HIS A 202 9.41 -10.94 -17.85
N LEU A 203 8.20 -10.97 -17.28
CA LEU A 203 8.00 -11.58 -15.97
C LEU A 203 8.16 -13.11 -16.01
N SER A 204 7.68 -13.78 -17.06
CA SER A 204 7.91 -15.22 -17.23
C SER A 204 9.40 -15.54 -17.36
N GLU A 205 10.20 -14.71 -18.04
CA GLU A 205 11.67 -14.86 -18.08
C GLU A 205 12.35 -14.67 -16.70
N LEU A 206 11.82 -13.75 -15.88
CA LEU A 206 12.32 -13.56 -14.50
C LEU A 206 11.97 -14.74 -13.60
N VAL A 207 10.76 -15.30 -13.73
CA VAL A 207 10.30 -16.42 -12.89
C VAL A 207 10.88 -17.76 -13.35
N GLY A 208 11.07 -17.95 -14.65
CA GLY A 208 11.64 -19.16 -15.24
C GLY A 208 10.81 -20.42 -14.94
N ALA A 209 11.49 -21.53 -14.64
CA ALA A 209 10.87 -22.84 -14.38
C ALA A 209 9.87 -22.85 -13.20
N GLU A 210 9.86 -21.82 -12.37
CA GLU A 210 8.96 -21.67 -11.23
C GLU A 210 7.53 -21.22 -11.65
N GLU A 211 7.30 -20.97 -12.94
CA GLU A 211 5.99 -20.63 -13.48
C GLU A 211 4.95 -21.75 -13.23
N GLU A 212 5.37 -23.01 -13.13
CA GLU A 212 4.47 -24.11 -12.74
C GLU A 212 3.90 -23.92 -11.32
N LYS A 213 4.69 -23.34 -10.39
CA LYS A 213 4.23 -23.03 -9.04
C LYS A 213 3.38 -21.75 -9.00
N PHE A 214 3.57 -20.87 -9.99
CA PHE A 214 2.87 -19.60 -10.12
C PHE A 214 2.35 -19.41 -11.55
N PRO A 215 1.28 -20.12 -11.96
CA PRO A 215 0.77 -20.05 -13.34
C PRO A 215 0.28 -18.66 -13.75
N TYR A 216 0.12 -17.75 -12.77
CA TYR A 216 -0.16 -16.34 -12.97
C TYR A 216 0.70 -15.51 -12.01
N PRO A 217 1.99 -15.28 -12.30
CA PRO A 217 2.92 -14.69 -11.34
C PRO A 217 2.53 -13.27 -10.92
N LEU A 218 1.86 -12.52 -11.80
CA LEU A 218 1.29 -11.19 -11.49
C LEU A 218 0.32 -11.20 -10.31
N ASN A 219 -0.39 -12.31 -10.07
CA ASN A 219 -1.30 -12.43 -8.94
C ASN A 219 -0.59 -12.30 -7.59
N PHE A 220 0.71 -12.58 -7.52
CA PHE A 220 1.51 -12.50 -6.29
C PHE A 220 2.51 -11.34 -6.34
N VAL A 221 3.15 -11.10 -7.49
CA VAL A 221 4.13 -10.02 -7.65
C VAL A 221 3.49 -8.66 -7.39
N VAL A 222 2.36 -8.34 -8.04
CA VAL A 222 1.72 -7.03 -7.89
C VAL A 222 1.37 -6.70 -6.42
N PRO A 223 0.65 -7.55 -5.67
CA PRO A 223 0.30 -7.23 -4.28
C PRO A 223 1.49 -7.27 -3.31
N ALA A 224 2.57 -8.00 -3.60
CA ALA A 224 3.75 -8.03 -2.75
C ALA A 224 4.70 -6.84 -3.02
N TRP A 225 4.95 -6.54 -4.29
CA TRP A 225 5.93 -5.54 -4.73
C TRP A 225 5.39 -4.12 -4.69
N GLU A 226 4.19 -3.87 -5.26
CA GLU A 226 3.72 -2.51 -5.58
C GLU A 226 3.64 -1.59 -4.36
N THR A 227 3.14 -2.12 -3.23
CA THR A 227 3.07 -1.37 -1.98
C THR A 227 4.40 -1.33 -1.23
N LEU A 228 5.21 -2.39 -1.34
CA LEU A 228 6.45 -2.52 -0.57
C LEU A 228 7.51 -1.55 -1.07
N TRP A 229 7.72 -1.44 -2.39
CA TRP A 229 8.76 -0.57 -2.94
C TRP A 229 8.51 0.89 -2.58
N ARG A 230 7.25 1.32 -2.44
CA ARG A 230 6.93 2.69 -1.98
C ARG A 230 7.34 2.94 -0.54
N VAL A 231 7.10 1.97 0.34
CA VAL A 231 7.52 2.09 1.76
C VAL A 231 9.03 2.19 1.82
N VAL A 232 9.74 1.32 1.09
CA VAL A 232 11.21 1.37 0.96
C VAL A 232 11.65 2.72 0.43
N ALA A 233 11.09 3.20 -0.68
CA ALA A 233 11.43 4.47 -1.30
C ALA A 233 11.26 5.64 -0.31
N THR A 234 10.11 5.75 0.36
CA THR A 234 9.89 6.83 1.33
C THR A 234 10.80 6.69 2.56
N THR A 235 11.10 5.46 2.99
CA THR A 235 12.00 5.22 4.13
C THR A 235 13.41 5.66 3.78
N VAL A 236 13.93 5.27 2.61
CA VAL A 236 15.27 5.68 2.15
C VAL A 236 15.33 7.20 1.96
N ALA A 237 14.31 7.79 1.32
CA ALA A 237 14.24 9.24 1.07
C ALA A 237 14.33 10.09 2.36
N TYR A 238 13.71 9.64 3.45
CA TYR A 238 13.80 10.34 4.74
C TYR A 238 15.06 10.01 5.54
N SER A 239 15.73 8.90 5.24
CA SER A 239 16.85 8.38 6.04
C SER A 239 18.21 8.73 5.47
N TYR A 240 18.37 8.73 4.15
CA TYR A 240 19.69 8.68 3.50
C TYR A 240 20.61 9.87 3.82
N ASN A 241 20.03 11.07 3.97
CA ASN A 241 20.77 12.30 4.26
C ASN A 241 20.82 12.64 5.76
N ASP A 242 20.27 11.78 6.63
CA ASP A 242 20.38 11.87 8.08
C ASP A 242 21.42 10.84 8.56
N GLU A 243 22.60 11.31 8.94
CA GLU A 243 23.74 10.47 9.30
C GLU A 243 23.41 9.53 10.46
N THR A 244 22.73 10.02 11.49
CA THR A 244 22.35 9.22 12.66
C THR A 244 21.37 8.12 12.28
N VAL A 245 20.38 8.43 11.45
CA VAL A 245 19.42 7.41 10.97
C VAL A 245 20.12 6.39 10.08
N CYS A 246 21.06 6.81 9.22
CA CYS A 246 21.84 5.91 8.37
C CYS A 246 22.71 4.94 9.18
N GLU A 247 23.44 5.42 10.18
CA GLU A 247 24.27 4.59 11.07
C GLU A 247 23.42 3.51 11.78
N GLU A 248 22.21 3.88 12.20
CA GLU A 248 21.27 2.95 12.84
C GLU A 248 20.73 1.92 11.84
N PHE A 249 20.47 2.31 10.59
CA PHE A 249 20.13 1.35 9.54
C PHE A 249 21.27 0.38 9.26
N CYS A 250 22.51 0.85 9.16
CA CYS A 250 23.70 -0.01 8.98
C CYS A 250 23.88 -0.97 10.17
N THR A 251 23.70 -0.48 11.40
CA THR A 251 23.75 -1.28 12.62
C THR A 251 22.66 -2.36 12.63
N PHE A 252 21.43 -1.98 12.32
CA PHE A 252 20.32 -2.92 12.19
C PHE A 252 20.56 -3.95 11.09
N ASN A 253 21.09 -3.52 9.93
CA ASN A 253 21.30 -4.38 8.79
C ASN A 253 22.43 -5.41 9.02
N SER A 254 23.35 -5.15 9.94
CA SER A 254 24.42 -6.09 10.33
C SER A 254 23.88 -7.33 11.06
N SER A 255 22.74 -7.21 11.77
CA SER A 255 22.10 -8.33 12.47
C SER A 255 20.59 -8.10 12.59
N PRO A 256 19.84 -8.25 11.49
CA PRO A 256 18.42 -7.92 11.46
C PRO A 256 17.62 -8.97 12.25
N SER A 257 16.80 -8.51 13.19
CA SER A 257 15.87 -9.33 13.97
C SER A 257 14.61 -8.55 14.30
N GLU A 258 13.57 -9.24 14.79
CA GLU A 258 12.35 -8.55 15.26
C GLU A 258 12.65 -7.63 16.46
N ASP A 259 13.53 -8.05 17.37
CA ASP A 259 13.90 -7.28 18.56
C ASP A 259 14.74 -6.04 18.19
N ALA A 260 15.72 -6.22 17.30
CA ALA A 260 16.53 -5.12 16.77
C ALA A 260 15.65 -4.09 16.03
N PHE A 261 14.66 -4.57 15.27
CA PHE A 261 13.70 -3.69 14.59
C PHE A 261 12.88 -2.87 15.58
N ARG A 262 12.38 -3.50 16.65
CA ARG A 262 11.61 -2.81 17.69
C ARG A 262 12.45 -1.80 18.48
N GLY A 263 13.78 -1.95 18.47
CA GLY A 263 14.68 -1.16 19.31
C GLY A 263 14.74 -1.69 20.75
N GLU A 264 14.37 -2.95 20.96
CA GLU A 264 14.45 -3.64 22.25
C GLU A 264 15.90 -4.11 22.49
N LYS A 265 16.88 -3.20 22.46
CA LYS A 265 18.17 -3.51 23.09
C LYS A 265 17.97 -3.42 24.60
N GLN A 266 18.39 -4.46 25.31
CA GLN A 266 18.64 -4.40 26.74
C GLN A 266 19.65 -3.27 26.95
N LEU A 267 19.17 -2.09 27.32
CA LEU A 267 20.01 -1.07 27.95
C LEU A 267 20.62 -1.78 29.16
N GLY A 268 21.89 -2.17 29.05
CA GLY A 268 22.68 -2.43 30.24
C GLY A 268 22.59 -1.19 31.12
N GLU A 269 22.50 -1.38 32.44
CA GLU A 269 22.30 -0.31 33.43
C GLU A 269 23.35 0.83 33.33
N ASP A 270 24.43 0.61 32.58
CA ASP A 270 25.57 1.53 32.41
C ASP A 270 25.57 2.36 31.11
N ALA A 271 24.55 2.25 30.24
CA ALA A 271 24.51 3.06 29.02
C ALA A 271 24.16 4.53 29.36
N PRO A 272 25.02 5.52 29.03
CA PRO A 272 24.78 6.92 29.38
C PRO A 272 23.44 7.41 28.83
N HIS A 273 22.63 8.01 29.72
CA HIS A 273 21.26 8.51 29.49
C HIS A 273 21.05 9.54 28.35
N LEU A 274 22.07 9.80 27.51
CA LEU A 274 22.04 10.87 26.49
C LEU A 274 22.18 10.41 25.03
N SER A 275 22.55 9.16 24.72
CA SER A 275 22.49 8.71 23.32
C SER A 275 21.09 8.19 23.00
N ARG A 276 20.20 9.09 22.57
CA ARG A 276 18.84 8.77 22.15
C ARG A 276 18.88 7.93 20.87
N HIS A 277 18.90 6.62 21.04
CA HIS A 277 18.93 5.63 19.96
C HIS A 277 17.73 5.81 19.01
N VAL A 278 17.96 5.78 17.70
CA VAL A 278 16.87 5.85 16.72
C VAL A 278 16.27 4.47 16.52
N SER A 279 14.99 4.30 16.81
CA SER A 279 14.29 3.04 16.53
C SER A 279 13.96 2.94 15.02
N ILE A 280 14.48 1.90 14.36
CA ILE A 280 14.19 1.65 12.92
C ILE A 280 12.71 1.42 12.67
N LYS A 281 12.01 0.72 13.57
CA LYS A 281 10.54 0.61 13.53
C LYS A 281 9.85 1.97 13.55
N SER A 282 10.38 2.92 14.33
CA SER A 282 9.82 4.26 14.41
C SER A 282 10.00 5.05 13.12
N VAL A 283 11.15 4.91 12.46
CA VAL A 283 11.44 5.52 11.15
C VAL A 283 10.50 4.96 10.07
N VAL A 284 10.38 3.64 9.96
CA VAL A 284 9.52 2.98 8.98
C VAL A 284 8.04 3.28 9.23
N ASN A 285 7.61 3.29 10.51
CA ASN A 285 6.24 3.63 10.87
C ASN A 285 5.91 5.09 10.53
N GLU A 286 6.82 6.03 10.77
CA GLU A 286 6.61 7.44 10.42
C GLU A 286 6.53 7.62 8.90
N ALA A 287 7.37 6.92 8.13
CA ALA A 287 7.30 6.92 6.68
C ALA A 287 5.94 6.40 6.18
N MET A 288 5.46 5.27 6.71
CA MET A 288 4.13 4.73 6.39
C MET A 288 2.98 5.60 6.89
N ARG A 289 3.16 6.36 7.98
CA ARG A 289 2.14 7.29 8.48
C ARG A 289 1.95 8.45 7.50
N LEU A 290 3.06 9.06 7.07
CA LEU A 290 3.02 10.19 6.13
C LEU A 290 2.67 9.76 4.71
N HIS A 291 3.15 8.59 4.30
CA HIS A 291 2.97 8.05 2.95
C HIS A 291 2.41 6.63 3.01
N PRO A 292 1.15 6.47 3.45
CA PRO A 292 0.56 5.15 3.58
C PRO A 292 0.52 4.42 2.23
N PRO A 293 0.85 3.12 2.19
CA PRO A 293 0.85 2.35 0.94
C PRO A 293 -0.50 2.39 0.22
N SER A 294 -1.59 2.50 1.00
CA SER A 294 -2.95 2.71 0.53
C SER A 294 -3.56 3.95 1.19
N LYS A 295 -3.48 5.10 0.51
CA LYS A 295 -4.11 6.37 0.96
C LYS A 295 -5.62 6.25 1.20
N ARG A 296 -6.30 5.49 0.33
CA ARG A 296 -7.75 5.23 0.42
C ARG A 296 -8.06 3.80 0.05
N ILE A 297 -8.90 3.14 0.85
CA ILE A 297 -9.39 1.79 0.57
C ILE A 297 -10.85 1.90 0.11
N ALA A 298 -11.13 1.47 -1.12
CA ALA A 298 -12.45 1.62 -1.74
C ALA A 298 -13.32 0.35 -1.60
N ARG A 299 -14.63 0.56 -1.47
CA ARG A 299 -15.68 -0.46 -1.52
C ARG A 299 -16.82 0.04 -2.40
N VAL A 300 -17.41 -0.82 -3.22
CA VAL A 300 -18.56 -0.45 -4.07
C VAL A 300 -19.81 -1.15 -3.55
N ARG A 301 -20.78 -0.38 -3.06
CA ARG A 301 -22.03 -0.87 -2.47
C ARG A 301 -23.22 -0.56 -3.37
N ARG A 302 -24.30 -1.35 -3.26
CA ARG A 302 -25.59 -0.99 -3.85
C ARG A 302 -26.25 0.13 -3.04
N ARG A 303 -26.97 1.03 -3.71
CA ARG A 303 -27.81 2.03 -3.05
C ARG A 303 -29.02 1.31 -2.43
N ALA A 304 -29.32 1.61 -1.16
CA ALA A 304 -30.39 0.94 -0.40
C ALA A 304 -31.79 1.18 -0.98
N TRP A 305 -32.00 2.30 -1.68
CA TRP A 305 -33.28 2.66 -2.30
C TRP A 305 -33.08 2.76 -3.81
N CYS A 306 -33.04 1.62 -4.51
CA CYS A 306 -33.19 1.64 -5.96
C CYS A 306 -34.21 0.54 -6.33
N PRO A 307 -35.39 0.93 -6.85
CA PRO A 307 -36.36 -0.04 -7.32
C PRO A 307 -35.76 -1.00 -8.35
N SER A 308 -36.05 -2.29 -8.22
CA SER A 308 -35.46 -3.36 -9.04
C SER A 308 -35.67 -3.18 -10.55
N PHE A 309 -36.72 -2.47 -10.96
CA PHE A 309 -36.97 -2.18 -12.36
C PHE A 309 -35.92 -1.23 -12.96
N ILE A 310 -35.38 -0.26 -12.21
CA ILE A 310 -34.35 0.67 -12.72
C ILE A 310 -33.03 -0.07 -13.01
N ASP A 311 -32.70 -1.06 -12.18
CA ASP A 311 -31.51 -1.91 -12.31
C ASP A 311 -31.52 -2.75 -13.60
N ILE A 312 -32.71 -2.98 -14.21
CA ILE A 312 -32.86 -3.65 -15.51
C ILE A 312 -32.53 -2.71 -16.67
N TRP A 313 -32.91 -1.43 -16.57
CA TRP A 313 -32.71 -0.42 -17.63
C TRP A 313 -31.29 0.15 -17.67
N THR A 314 -30.56 0.14 -16.56
CA THR A 314 -29.22 0.78 -16.45
C THR A 314 -28.03 -0.17 -16.60
N LYS A 315 -28.26 -1.39 -17.12
CA LYS A 315 -27.28 -2.48 -17.13
C LYS A 315 -25.93 -2.23 -17.84
N PRO A 316 -25.76 -1.28 -18.78
CA PRO A 316 -24.41 -1.03 -19.29
C PRO A 316 -23.55 -0.23 -18.31
N ASP A 317 -24.14 0.64 -17.48
CA ASP A 317 -23.37 1.64 -16.73
C ASP A 317 -23.49 1.54 -15.19
N ASN A 318 -24.55 0.95 -14.60
CA ASN A 318 -24.69 0.64 -13.15
C ASN A 318 -24.31 1.75 -12.13
N THR A 319 -23.95 2.96 -12.56
CA THR A 319 -23.51 4.09 -11.74
C THR A 319 -24.66 4.68 -10.93
N LEU A 320 -25.89 4.52 -11.43
CA LEU A 320 -27.12 4.92 -10.77
C LEU A 320 -27.43 4.05 -9.54
N THR A 321 -27.12 2.76 -9.58
CA THR A 321 -27.49 1.80 -8.52
C THR A 321 -26.33 1.48 -7.58
N ARG A 322 -25.10 1.88 -7.92
CA ARG A 322 -23.89 1.60 -7.13
C ARG A 322 -23.20 2.88 -6.64
N ARG A 323 -22.68 2.85 -5.41
CA ARG A 323 -21.92 3.96 -4.81
C ARG A 323 -20.56 3.47 -4.34
N LYS A 324 -19.52 4.22 -4.68
CA LYS A 324 -18.16 4.00 -4.19
C LYS A 324 -17.98 4.70 -2.84
N HIS A 325 -17.59 3.94 -1.84
CA HIS A 325 -17.26 4.41 -0.49
C HIS A 325 -15.75 4.27 -0.28
N HIS A 326 -15.18 5.17 0.52
CA HIS A 326 -13.75 5.22 0.80
C HIS A 326 -13.50 5.27 2.31
N ALA A 327 -12.64 4.38 2.79
CA ALA A 327 -11.96 4.55 4.06
C ALA A 327 -10.69 5.37 3.77
N ASP A 328 -10.61 6.58 4.32
CA ASP A 328 -9.53 7.54 4.05
C ASP A 328 -8.41 7.38 5.09
N VAL A 329 -7.45 6.53 4.76
CA VAL A 329 -6.32 6.16 5.64
C VAL A 329 -5.38 7.34 5.81
N GLU A 330 -5.07 8.06 4.73
CA GLU A 330 -4.19 9.24 4.77
C GLU A 330 -4.77 10.33 5.67
N ARG A 331 -6.09 10.59 5.58
CA ARG A 331 -6.75 11.55 6.46
C ARG A 331 -6.67 11.16 7.94
N LEU A 332 -6.82 9.88 8.26
CA LEU A 332 -6.69 9.40 9.65
C LEU A 332 -5.25 9.58 10.16
N LEU A 333 -4.25 9.23 9.35
CA LEU A 333 -2.83 9.27 9.70
C LEU A 333 -2.23 10.69 9.70
N ARG A 334 -2.96 11.67 9.17
CA ARG A 334 -2.64 13.11 9.24
C ARG A 334 -3.57 13.91 10.15
N CYS A 335 -4.43 13.22 10.92
CA CYS A 335 -5.36 13.88 11.83
C CYS A 335 -4.61 14.58 12.97
N GLN A 336 -4.71 15.91 13.04
CA GLN A 336 -4.01 16.72 14.06
C GLN A 336 -4.46 16.39 15.49
N ASP A 337 -5.71 15.97 15.69
CA ASP A 337 -6.22 15.50 16.99
C ASP A 337 -5.39 14.32 17.55
N VAL A 338 -4.77 13.52 16.68
CA VAL A 338 -3.98 12.33 17.05
C VAL A 338 -2.47 12.61 16.99
N TRP A 339 -2.04 13.33 15.95
CA TRP A 339 -0.63 13.47 15.59
C TRP A 339 -0.01 14.84 15.91
N GLY A 340 -0.82 15.79 16.40
CA GLY A 340 -0.41 17.15 16.72
C GLY A 340 -0.44 18.11 15.52
N LEU A 341 -0.16 19.38 15.77
CA LEU A 341 -0.15 20.44 14.74
C LEU A 341 0.87 20.21 13.63
N ASP A 342 1.91 19.44 13.92
CA ASP A 342 2.98 19.07 13.02
C ASP A 342 2.77 17.68 12.39
N ALA A 343 1.52 17.21 12.29
CA ALA A 343 1.14 15.94 11.66
C ALA A 343 1.66 15.76 10.22
N GLU A 344 1.92 16.86 9.50
CA GLU A 344 2.44 16.83 8.13
C GLU A 344 3.97 16.68 8.06
N LYS A 345 4.67 16.80 9.19
CA LYS A 345 6.14 16.76 9.25
C LYS A 345 6.64 15.38 9.64
N PHE A 346 7.68 14.92 8.96
CA PHE A 346 8.39 13.69 9.31
C PHE A 346 9.12 13.88 10.64
N ARG A 347 8.75 13.07 11.62
CA ARG A 347 9.40 13.03 12.94
C ARG A 347 9.31 11.62 13.53
N HIS A 348 10.29 10.78 13.25
CA HIS A 348 10.31 9.38 13.71
C HIS A 348 10.17 9.26 15.24
N SER A 349 10.67 10.22 16.01
CA SER A 349 10.56 10.23 17.48
C SER A 349 9.13 10.29 18.02
N ARG A 350 8.10 10.52 17.18
CA ARG A 350 6.68 10.40 17.58
C ARG A 350 6.27 8.97 17.91
N HIS A 351 6.97 7.99 17.35
CA HIS A 351 6.70 6.57 17.55
C HIS A 351 7.52 5.96 18.69
N ASP A 352 8.33 6.78 19.37
CA ASP A 352 9.14 6.35 20.50
C ASP A 352 8.24 6.05 21.70
N THR A 353 8.14 4.77 22.03
CA THR A 353 7.35 4.29 23.16
C THR A 353 8.01 4.55 24.51
N GLN A 354 9.32 4.85 24.54
CA GLN A 354 10.07 5.02 25.79
C GLN A 354 9.78 6.36 26.47
N LEU A 355 9.26 7.34 25.74
CA LEU A 355 9.11 8.69 26.26
C LEU A 355 7.78 8.95 26.95
N GLU A 356 6.71 8.23 26.60
CA GLU A 356 5.36 8.48 27.18
C GLU A 356 4.34 7.35 26.91
N GLY A 357 4.78 6.19 26.40
CA GLY A 357 3.86 5.25 25.73
C GLY A 357 3.24 5.89 24.48
N LEU A 358 2.78 5.07 23.53
CA LEU A 358 1.98 5.60 22.42
C LEU A 358 0.56 5.79 22.91
N PRO A 359 -0.04 7.00 22.77
CA PRO A 359 -1.48 7.17 22.96
C PRO A 359 -2.23 6.10 22.16
N GLN A 360 -3.23 5.47 22.78
CA GLN A 360 -4.01 4.37 22.20
C GLN A 360 -4.54 4.73 20.80
N GLU A 361 -4.88 6.01 20.59
CA GLU A 361 -5.35 6.54 19.31
C GLU A 361 -4.31 6.46 18.20
N ARG A 362 -3.02 6.64 18.51
CA ARG A 362 -1.92 6.52 17.54
C ARG A 362 -1.73 5.07 17.12
N GLU A 363 -1.73 4.15 18.08
CA GLU A 363 -1.61 2.72 17.79
C GLU A 363 -2.82 2.22 16.97
N GLU A 364 -4.03 2.59 17.38
CA GLU A 364 -5.25 2.25 16.63
C GLU A 364 -5.20 2.82 15.21
N SER A 365 -4.79 4.08 15.05
CA SER A 365 -4.65 4.73 13.74
C SER A 365 -3.65 4.00 12.84
N MET A 366 -2.49 3.63 13.37
CA MET A 366 -1.47 2.86 12.63
C MET A 366 -1.97 1.49 12.21
N GLY A 367 -2.89 0.88 12.98
CA GLY A 367 -3.56 -0.36 12.60
C GLY A 367 -4.25 -0.30 11.23
N PHE A 368 -4.74 0.87 10.82
CA PHE A 368 -5.45 1.06 9.54
C PHE A 368 -4.55 1.18 8.31
N VAL A 369 -3.23 1.36 8.47
CA VAL A 369 -2.25 1.34 7.36
C VAL A 369 -2.41 0.06 6.53
N PHE A 370 -2.73 -1.04 7.20
CA PHE A 370 -2.90 -2.38 6.63
C PHE A 370 -4.36 -2.78 6.43
N GLY A 371 -5.31 -1.83 6.55
CA GLY A 371 -6.75 -2.09 6.51
C GLY A 371 -7.30 -2.63 7.83
N HIS A 372 -8.57 -3.05 7.81
CA HIS A 372 -9.31 -3.46 9.01
C HIS A 372 -10.31 -4.58 8.68
N GLY A 373 -10.59 -5.43 9.68
CA GLY A 373 -11.55 -6.53 9.57
C GLY A 373 -11.03 -7.76 8.81
N PRO A 374 -11.93 -8.63 8.31
CA PRO A 374 -11.57 -9.92 7.69
C PRO A 374 -10.66 -9.82 6.46
N LEU A 375 -10.65 -8.67 5.78
CA LEU A 375 -9.83 -8.42 4.59
C LEU A 375 -8.58 -7.58 4.87
N ARG A 376 -8.14 -7.49 6.14
CA ARG A 376 -6.88 -6.84 6.54
C ARG A 376 -5.70 -7.52 5.84
N CYS A 377 -4.65 -6.74 5.56
CA CYS A 377 -3.42 -7.26 4.97
C CYS A 377 -2.81 -8.38 5.84
N ILE A 378 -2.55 -9.51 5.19
CA ILE A 378 -1.97 -10.70 5.81
C ILE A 378 -0.49 -10.52 6.20
N ALA A 379 0.20 -9.60 5.52
CA ALA A 379 1.60 -9.28 5.76
C ALA A 379 1.81 -8.15 6.77
N ALA A 380 0.77 -7.70 7.49
CA ALA A 380 0.84 -6.51 8.35
C ALA A 380 1.96 -6.53 9.42
N SER A 381 2.34 -7.72 9.92
CA SER A 381 3.44 -7.88 10.87
C SER A 381 4.81 -8.14 10.21
N TRP A 382 4.83 -8.51 8.92
CA TRP A 382 6.05 -8.84 8.19
C TRP A 382 6.55 -7.68 7.33
N ALA A 383 5.63 -6.95 6.69
CA ALA A 383 5.94 -5.91 5.72
C ALA A 383 6.77 -4.73 6.26
N PRO A 384 6.52 -4.18 7.47
CA PRO A 384 7.35 -3.10 8.01
C PRO A 384 8.81 -3.53 8.20
N LEU A 385 9.03 -4.74 8.70
CA LEU A 385 10.38 -5.28 8.92
C LEU A 385 11.06 -5.61 7.60
N ALA A 386 10.34 -6.19 6.64
CA ALA A 386 10.87 -6.40 5.29
C ALA A 386 11.29 -5.07 4.63
N ALA A 387 10.48 -4.02 4.76
CA ALA A 387 10.83 -2.70 4.26
C ALA A 387 12.08 -2.13 4.95
N ALA A 388 12.23 -2.34 6.26
CA ALA A 388 13.41 -1.93 7.01
C ALA A 388 14.68 -2.63 6.51
N VAL A 389 14.64 -3.95 6.32
CA VAL A 389 15.77 -4.75 5.83
C VAL A 389 16.18 -4.33 4.43
N ILE A 390 15.21 -4.15 3.52
CA ILE A 390 15.51 -3.70 2.15
C ILE A 390 16.10 -2.28 2.16
N SER A 391 15.53 -1.38 2.97
CA SER A 391 16.04 0.01 3.08
C SER A 391 17.47 0.03 3.64
N GLY A 392 17.74 -0.75 4.69
CA GLY A 392 19.07 -0.87 5.29
C GLY A 392 20.10 -1.40 4.30
N ALA A 393 19.77 -2.45 3.54
CA ALA A 393 20.65 -3.00 2.51
C ALA A 393 20.95 -2.01 1.37
N ILE A 394 19.95 -1.21 0.96
CA ILE A 394 20.12 -0.16 -0.04
C ILE A 394 21.04 0.96 0.48
N ILE A 395 20.78 1.46 1.70
CA ILE A 395 21.58 2.51 2.33
C ILE A 395 23.03 2.05 2.48
N GLU A 396 23.25 0.85 3.02
CA GLU A 396 24.59 0.28 3.23
C GLU A 396 25.36 0.14 1.90
N SER A 397 24.72 -0.43 0.87
CA SER A 397 25.38 -0.67 -0.43
C SER A 397 25.76 0.64 -1.13
N LEU A 398 24.84 1.60 -1.18
CA LEU A 398 25.10 2.88 -1.83
C LEU A 398 26.18 3.70 -1.10
N ARG A 399 26.19 3.69 0.24
CA ARG A 399 27.24 4.36 1.02
C ARG A 399 28.60 3.69 0.86
N ALA A 400 28.65 2.37 0.81
CA ALA A 400 29.89 1.63 0.56
C ALA A 400 30.50 2.01 -0.80
N ASP A 401 29.66 2.20 -1.82
CA ASP A 401 30.06 2.61 -3.17
C ASP A 401 30.11 4.14 -3.36
N LYS A 402 30.03 4.91 -2.26
CA LYS A 402 30.16 6.38 -2.21
C LYS A 402 29.15 7.12 -3.10
N TYR A 403 27.88 6.75 -3.01
CA TYR A 403 26.80 7.51 -3.62
C TYR A 403 26.22 8.55 -2.66
N ASN A 404 25.85 9.71 -3.18
CA ASN A 404 25.00 10.70 -2.54
C ASN A 404 23.57 10.64 -3.09
N LEU A 405 22.58 11.02 -2.28
CA LEU A 405 21.19 11.15 -2.72
C LEU A 405 20.83 12.62 -2.94
N ASP A 406 20.66 12.99 -4.20
CA ASP A 406 20.06 14.27 -4.57
C ASP A 406 18.55 14.19 -4.44
N SER A 407 17.99 15.09 -3.63
CA SER A 407 16.55 15.14 -3.36
C SER A 407 15.85 15.99 -4.43
N GLY A 408 14.74 15.48 -4.96
CA GLY A 408 13.85 16.28 -5.79
C GLY A 408 12.97 17.24 -4.98
N GLU A 409 12.05 17.93 -5.66
CA GLU A 409 11.19 18.96 -5.07
C GLU A 409 10.28 18.44 -3.94
N ALA A 410 9.80 17.20 -4.07
CA ALA A 410 8.90 16.57 -3.11
C ALA A 410 9.13 15.06 -3.02
N ILE A 411 8.80 14.47 -1.88
CA ILE A 411 8.78 13.01 -1.73
C ILE A 411 7.58 12.44 -2.49
N GLY A 412 7.89 11.56 -3.44
CA GLY A 412 6.91 10.94 -4.31
C GLY A 412 6.02 9.91 -3.62
N GLY A 413 4.96 9.52 -4.32
CA GLY A 413 4.17 8.34 -4.01
C GLY A 413 4.46 7.23 -5.01
N ARG A 414 3.48 6.95 -5.88
CA ARG A 414 3.72 6.15 -7.08
C ARG A 414 4.46 6.94 -8.16
N ASP A 415 4.23 8.25 -8.15
CA ASP A 415 4.74 9.23 -9.09
C ASP A 415 5.32 10.38 -8.25
N GLY A 416 6.06 11.31 -8.86
CA GLY A 416 6.61 12.49 -8.16
C GLY A 416 8.02 12.30 -7.61
N TRP A 417 8.77 11.33 -8.14
CA TRP A 417 10.21 11.15 -7.86
C TRP A 417 11.11 11.89 -8.84
N ALA A 418 10.55 12.83 -9.62
CA ALA A 418 11.33 13.63 -10.55
C ALA A 418 12.39 14.45 -9.81
N GLY A 419 13.62 14.45 -10.33
CA GLY A 419 14.77 15.11 -9.70
C GLY A 419 15.42 14.33 -8.55
N TRP A 420 14.90 13.16 -8.18
CA TRP A 420 15.57 12.28 -7.22
C TRP A 420 16.55 11.34 -7.94
N SER A 421 17.82 11.37 -7.54
CA SER A 421 18.85 10.52 -8.13
C SER A 421 19.97 10.19 -7.15
N PHE A 422 20.58 9.01 -7.34
CA PHE A 422 21.84 8.69 -6.69
C PHE A 422 23.01 9.09 -7.59
N ASN A 423 23.96 9.83 -7.04
CA ASN A 423 25.14 10.32 -7.75
C ASN A 423 26.42 9.86 -7.07
N LYS A 424 27.35 9.32 -7.85
CA LYS A 424 28.64 8.83 -7.35
C LYS A 424 29.53 10.03 -7.00
N ILE A 425 30.18 9.97 -5.83
CA ILE A 425 31.04 11.03 -5.28
C ILE A 425 32.47 10.92 -5.81
#